data_AF-A0A7K8H7W7-F1
#
_entry.id   AF-A0A7K8H7W7-F1
#
_cell.length_a   1.000
_cell.length_b   1.000
_cell.length_c   1.000
_cell.angle_alpha   90.00
_cell.angle_beta   90.00
_cell.angle_gamma   90.00
#
_symmetry.space_group_name_H-M   'P 1'
#
loop_
_entity.id
_entity.type
_entity.pdbx_description
1 polymer ?
#
loop_
_entity_poly.entity_id
_entity_poly.type
_entity_poly.pdbx_seq_one_letter_code
_entity_poly.pdbx_strand_id
1 'polypeptide(L)'
;MREEMARREAAELLRGQRKPRSPHGWGLLVALWLLAFYEPVVTEGHLRRKNLEFIFIRFSAWEFAGCDKLWAGLVTTLCHHVRQHFGALPLSVFHVLGSRPRFASGFSQREWILKKGTCLRLWGLLLALGVGVAILLVALLVPGIKDHHALKVAGSAVASLSGSSLVLGALSILKNFLVSEKKKIERLTNSDRFAGQLGFMSKIRGEVEVLVDFLAFMEVFERRRLRVVLEITGLDLCYPEKVAGVFNAMATLLSDANAPFIFLLAVDPSVIVPCLEQTGCMKGLADNGYLYLNRAVTLPFSIPEMGARSRLRSVEAAIRTREDLMYRIIAGNVAKTRAAPASPGWREADSEAVAWIHEAFRCLHDDSDVLSRYLPDNGANVRRIVNTVPITLRLLLHRSGAAGMASPRAAAAWVVLADRWPCRLSWALQCLEDAGQSGPAADSDGKSLWSVFRDNAGELSALRGPLAKVLSLDGDPELFQAFLARDFPFGAAEARELLGVTVNLDHSIRHQMGLLRGLDRL
;
A
#
# COMPACT_ATOMS: atom_id res chain seq x y z
N MET A 1 -8.48 -7.70 9.56
CA MET A 1 -8.82 -6.90 8.36
C MET A 1 -9.91 -7.55 7.49
N ARG A 2 -9.78 -8.82 7.07
CA ARG A 2 -10.82 -9.50 6.28
C ARG A 2 -12.19 -9.58 6.98
N GLU A 3 -12.21 -9.88 8.27
CA GLU A 3 -13.45 -9.88 9.07
C GLU A 3 -14.10 -8.49 9.16
N GLU A 4 -13.28 -7.45 9.30
CA GLU A 4 -13.75 -6.05 9.35
C GLU A 4 -14.35 -5.60 8.01
N MET A 5 -13.78 -6.06 6.89
CA MET A 5 -14.34 -5.83 5.54
C MET A 5 -15.72 -6.46 5.40
N ALA A 6 -15.85 -7.75 5.74
CA ALA A 6 -17.13 -8.46 5.62
C ALA A 6 -18.23 -7.79 6.47
N ARG A 7 -17.87 -7.28 7.65
CA ARG A 7 -18.79 -6.50 8.51
C ARG A 7 -19.20 -5.17 7.88
N ARG A 8 -18.25 -4.41 7.31
CA ARG A 8 -18.56 -3.13 6.65
C ARG A 8 -19.42 -3.32 5.40
N GLU A 9 -19.13 -4.35 4.62
CA GLU A 9 -19.94 -4.73 3.46
C GLU A 9 -21.38 -5.06 3.86
N ALA A 10 -21.57 -5.87 4.91
CA ALA A 10 -22.90 -6.15 5.46
C ALA A 10 -23.62 -4.87 5.92
N ALA A 11 -22.91 -3.94 6.57
CA ALA A 11 -23.48 -2.66 7.00
C ALA A 11 -23.88 -1.75 5.83
N GLU A 12 -23.18 -1.78 4.69
CA GLU A 12 -23.55 -1.00 3.50
C GLU A 12 -24.71 -1.61 2.72
N LEU A 13 -24.81 -2.94 2.70
CA LEU A 13 -25.99 -3.64 2.18
C LEU A 13 -27.25 -3.29 2.97
N LEU A 14 -27.14 -3.17 4.30
CA LEU A 14 -28.24 -2.73 5.17
C LEU A 14 -28.65 -1.27 4.94
N ARG A 15 -27.72 -0.41 4.47
CA ARG A 15 -28.02 0.99 4.09
C ARG A 15 -28.69 1.13 2.73
N GLY A 16 -29.11 0.03 2.10
CA GLY A 16 -29.83 0.04 0.82
C GLY A 16 -28.93 0.27 -0.40
N GLN A 17 -27.61 0.15 -0.27
CA GLN A 17 -26.73 0.21 -1.43
C GLN A 17 -26.84 -1.06 -2.29
N ARG A 18 -26.66 -0.92 -3.61
CA ARG A 18 -26.76 -2.02 -4.57
C ARG A 18 -25.71 -3.09 -4.26
N LYS A 19 -26.13 -4.37 -4.28
CA LYS A 19 -25.26 -5.53 -4.07
C LYS A 19 -24.06 -5.51 -5.05
N PRO A 20 -22.83 -5.79 -4.59
CA PRO A 20 -21.68 -5.91 -5.47
C PRO A 20 -21.88 -7.04 -6.47
N ARG A 21 -21.36 -6.86 -7.68
CA ARG A 21 -21.37 -7.90 -8.72
C ARG A 21 -20.13 -8.77 -8.56
N SER A 22 -20.29 -10.09 -8.54
CA SER A 22 -19.14 -10.99 -8.56
C SER A 22 -18.66 -11.21 -10.01
N PRO A 23 -17.35 -11.23 -10.26
CA PRO A 23 -16.80 -11.54 -11.58
C PRO A 23 -16.82 -13.04 -11.91
N HIS A 24 -17.47 -13.86 -11.09
CA HIS A 24 -17.48 -15.32 -11.22
C HIS A 24 -18.78 -15.83 -11.88
N GLY A 25 -18.68 -16.88 -12.69
CA GLY A 25 -19.83 -17.49 -13.38
C GLY A 25 -20.43 -16.58 -14.45
N TRP A 26 -21.75 -16.35 -14.40
CA TRP A 26 -22.46 -15.46 -15.33
C TRP A 26 -21.96 -14.01 -15.28
N GLY A 27 -21.41 -13.57 -14.15
CA GLY A 27 -20.80 -12.25 -14.02
C GLY A 27 -19.58 -12.06 -14.93
N LEU A 28 -18.81 -13.13 -15.20
CA LEU A 28 -17.66 -13.08 -16.12
C LEU A 28 -18.10 -12.78 -17.55
N LEU A 29 -19.19 -13.39 -18.01
CA LEU A 29 -19.73 -13.15 -19.35
C LEU A 29 -20.23 -11.71 -19.51
N VAL A 30 -20.89 -11.18 -18.46
CA VAL A 30 -21.32 -9.78 -18.44
C VAL A 30 -20.12 -8.84 -18.42
N ALA A 31 -19.06 -9.16 -17.65
CA ALA A 31 -17.83 -8.38 -17.62
C ALA A 31 -17.16 -8.34 -19.00
N LEU A 32 -17.04 -9.50 -19.67
CA LEU A 32 -16.46 -9.61 -21.02
C LEU A 32 -17.28 -8.83 -22.04
N TRP A 33 -18.61 -8.87 -21.96
CA TRP A 33 -19.50 -8.10 -22.83
C TRP A 33 -19.35 -6.58 -22.60
N LEU A 34 -19.34 -6.15 -21.34
CA LEU A 34 -19.12 -4.75 -20.99
C LEU A 34 -17.74 -4.26 -21.46
N LEU A 35 -16.71 -5.09 -21.31
CA LEU A 35 -15.35 -4.76 -21.72
C LEU A 35 -15.22 -4.60 -23.24
N ALA A 36 -15.92 -5.44 -24.01
CA ALA A 36 -15.93 -5.36 -25.47
C ALA A 36 -16.68 -4.13 -26.00
N PHE A 37 -17.82 -3.77 -25.42
CA PHE A 37 -18.75 -2.78 -26.00
C PHE A 37 -18.85 -1.45 -25.26
N TYR A 38 -18.40 -1.38 -24.01
CA TYR A 38 -18.58 -0.20 -23.16
C TYR A 38 -17.25 0.33 -22.62
N GLU A 39 -17.19 1.64 -22.43
CA GLU A 39 -16.13 2.34 -21.70
C GLU A 39 -16.61 2.61 -20.27
N PRO A 40 -15.81 2.27 -19.24
CA PRO A 40 -16.14 2.58 -17.86
C PRO A 40 -15.95 4.08 -17.60
N VAL A 41 -16.89 4.69 -16.89
CA VAL A 41 -16.78 6.08 -16.42
C VAL A 41 -16.69 6.11 -14.90
N VAL A 42 -15.59 6.63 -14.39
CA VAL A 42 -15.39 6.81 -12.94
C VAL A 42 -16.14 8.07 -12.51
N THR A 43 -17.24 7.89 -11.77
CA THR A 43 -18.09 8.98 -11.26
C THR A 43 -17.66 9.43 -9.86
N GLU A 44 -18.00 10.66 -9.45
CA GLU A 44 -17.69 11.15 -8.09
C GLU A 44 -18.35 10.28 -7.00
N GLY A 45 -19.53 9.76 -7.30
CA GLY A 45 -20.22 8.79 -6.45
C GLY A 45 -19.47 7.46 -6.28
N HIS A 46 -18.62 7.05 -7.23
CA HIS A 46 -17.72 5.90 -7.07
C HIS A 46 -16.58 6.21 -6.10
N LEU A 47 -15.96 7.40 -6.21
CA LEU A 47 -14.85 7.80 -5.34
C LEU A 47 -15.26 7.93 -3.86
N ARG A 48 -16.53 8.26 -3.60
CA ARG A 48 -17.10 8.40 -2.25
C ARG A 48 -17.66 7.09 -1.65
N ARG A 49 -17.62 5.96 -2.36
CA ARG A 49 -18.08 4.66 -1.81
C ARG A 49 -17.16 4.21 -0.67
N LYS A 50 -17.74 3.65 0.40
CA LYS A 50 -16.95 3.12 1.54
C LYS A 50 -16.79 1.59 1.51
N ASN A 51 -17.50 0.89 0.61
CA ASN A 51 -17.25 -0.49 0.23
C ASN A 51 -15.86 -0.65 -0.41
N LEU A 52 -14.93 -1.20 0.37
CA LEU A 52 -13.53 -1.41 0.02
C LEU A 52 -13.23 -2.91 0.02
N GLU A 53 -12.55 -3.39 -1.03
CA GLU A 53 -11.92 -4.71 -1.04
C GLU A 53 -10.40 -4.54 -1.14
N PHE A 54 -9.68 -5.21 -0.24
CA PHE A 54 -8.23 -5.21 -0.20
C PHE A 54 -7.66 -6.50 -0.79
N ILE A 55 -6.81 -6.36 -1.81
CA ILE A 55 -6.05 -7.46 -2.42
C ILE A 55 -4.65 -7.45 -1.80
N PHE A 56 -4.35 -8.46 -0.98
CA PHE A 56 -3.05 -8.56 -0.31
C PHE A 56 -2.06 -9.33 -1.16
N ILE A 57 -0.92 -8.72 -1.42
CA ILE A 57 0.19 -9.30 -2.18
C ILE A 57 1.41 -9.25 -1.28
N ARG A 58 1.98 -10.42 -0.99
CA ARG A 58 3.19 -10.54 -0.17
C ARG A 58 4.38 -10.65 -1.10
N PHE A 59 5.33 -9.74 -0.94
CA PHE A 59 6.57 -9.69 -1.70
C PHE A 59 7.74 -9.76 -0.73
N SER A 60 8.43 -10.90 -0.72
CA SER A 60 9.68 -11.05 0.00
C SER A 60 10.84 -10.73 -0.94
N ALA A 61 11.59 -9.68 -0.65
CA ALA A 61 12.74 -9.30 -1.45
C ALA A 61 13.83 -10.38 -1.46
N TRP A 62 13.91 -11.18 -0.39
CA TRP A 62 14.82 -12.33 -0.29
C TRP A 62 14.60 -13.38 -1.39
N GLU A 63 13.34 -13.65 -1.75
CA GLU A 63 12.99 -14.64 -2.80
C GLU A 63 13.56 -14.25 -4.17
N PHE A 64 13.78 -12.94 -4.38
CA PHE A 64 14.28 -12.38 -5.63
C PHE A 64 15.71 -11.82 -5.48
N ALA A 65 16.40 -12.10 -4.37
CA ALA A 65 17.75 -11.59 -4.11
C ALA A 65 18.76 -12.01 -5.19
N GLY A 66 18.57 -13.19 -5.78
CA GLY A 66 19.37 -13.70 -6.90
C GLY A 66 19.09 -13.04 -8.26
N CYS A 67 18.01 -12.27 -8.39
CA CYS A 67 17.69 -11.56 -9.63
C CYS A 67 18.47 -10.24 -9.76
N ASP A 68 18.84 -9.86 -10.99
CA ASP A 68 19.56 -8.61 -11.26
C ASP A 68 18.79 -7.35 -10.84
N LYS A 69 17.45 -7.40 -10.94
CA LYS A 69 16.54 -6.28 -10.63
C LYS A 69 15.38 -6.74 -9.74
N LEU A 70 15.45 -6.44 -8.44
CA LEU A 70 14.39 -6.77 -7.47
C LEU A 70 13.02 -6.20 -7.83
N TRP A 71 13.00 -4.96 -8.31
CA TRP A 71 11.75 -4.30 -8.66
C TRP A 71 11.01 -5.01 -9.81
N ALA A 72 11.71 -5.74 -10.68
CA ALA A 72 11.06 -6.53 -11.74
C ALA A 72 10.28 -7.73 -11.13
N GLY A 73 10.82 -8.32 -10.06
CA GLY A 73 10.12 -9.30 -9.24
C GLY A 73 8.86 -8.70 -8.59
N LEU A 74 8.95 -7.47 -8.06
CA LEU A 74 7.80 -6.77 -7.48
C LEU A 74 6.66 -6.56 -8.48
N VAL A 75 6.97 -6.09 -9.70
CA VAL A 75 5.94 -5.89 -10.74
C VAL A 75 5.38 -7.22 -11.23
N THR A 76 6.24 -8.24 -11.39
CA THR A 76 5.81 -9.56 -11.87
C THR A 76 4.87 -10.22 -10.87
N THR A 77 5.20 -10.16 -9.58
CA THR A 77 4.35 -10.67 -8.49
C THR A 77 3.03 -9.90 -8.39
N LEU A 78 3.05 -8.58 -8.59
CA LEU A 78 1.84 -7.76 -8.68
C LEU A 78 0.92 -8.25 -9.81
N CYS A 79 1.43 -8.32 -11.05
CA CYS A 79 0.65 -8.76 -12.21
C CYS A 79 0.14 -10.21 -12.05
N HIS A 80 0.95 -11.09 -11.46
CA HIS A 80 0.58 -12.48 -11.21
C HIS A 80 -0.61 -12.59 -10.25
N HIS A 81 -0.57 -11.89 -9.11
CA HIS A 81 -1.64 -11.96 -8.11
C HIS A 81 -2.93 -11.29 -8.58
N VAL A 82 -2.85 -10.16 -9.29
CA VAL A 82 -4.03 -9.54 -9.89
C VAL A 82 -4.68 -10.47 -10.93
N ARG A 83 -3.87 -11.15 -11.74
CA ARG A 83 -4.36 -12.16 -12.70
C ARG A 83 -5.01 -13.35 -12.01
N GLN A 84 -4.46 -13.83 -10.88
CA GLN A 84 -5.07 -14.92 -10.13
C GLN A 84 -6.41 -14.51 -9.50
N HIS A 85 -6.53 -13.25 -9.03
CA HIS A 85 -7.73 -12.75 -8.36
C HIS A 85 -8.92 -12.59 -9.32
N PHE A 86 -8.71 -11.99 -10.49
CA PHE A 86 -9.79 -11.73 -11.46
C PHE A 86 -9.89 -12.78 -12.58
N GLY A 87 -8.95 -13.72 -12.62
CA GLY A 87 -8.81 -14.71 -13.70
C GLY A 87 -7.99 -14.18 -14.88
N ALA A 88 -7.40 -15.11 -15.64
CA ALA A 88 -6.56 -14.75 -16.79
C ALA A 88 -7.36 -14.11 -17.93
N LEU A 89 -8.60 -14.56 -18.16
CA LEU A 89 -9.39 -14.14 -19.33
C LEU A 89 -9.76 -12.64 -19.30
N PRO A 90 -10.34 -12.08 -18.23
CA PRO A 90 -10.74 -10.67 -18.23
C PRO A 90 -9.55 -9.73 -18.44
N LEU A 91 -8.42 -10.03 -17.80
CA LEU A 91 -7.19 -9.26 -17.95
C LEU A 91 -6.65 -9.33 -19.39
N SER A 92 -6.57 -10.52 -19.98
CA SER A 92 -6.09 -10.67 -21.36
C SER A 92 -7.01 -9.99 -22.38
N VAL A 93 -8.34 -10.03 -22.18
CA VAL A 93 -9.28 -9.31 -23.05
C VAL A 93 -9.16 -7.80 -22.84
N PHE A 94 -8.92 -7.33 -21.62
CA PHE A 94 -8.64 -5.91 -21.35
C PHE A 94 -7.38 -5.42 -22.06
N HIS A 95 -6.30 -6.19 -22.08
CA HIS A 95 -5.07 -5.79 -22.78
C HIS A 95 -5.29 -5.54 -24.29
N VAL A 96 -6.31 -6.14 -24.91
CA VAL A 96 -6.54 -6.02 -26.36
C VAL A 96 -7.75 -5.14 -26.71
N LEU A 97 -8.85 -5.24 -25.96
CA LEU A 97 -10.11 -4.50 -26.21
C LEU A 97 -10.36 -3.40 -25.18
N GLY A 98 -9.59 -3.37 -24.09
CA GLY A 98 -9.73 -2.40 -23.02
C GLY A 98 -9.58 -0.99 -23.53
N SER A 99 -10.34 -0.10 -22.91
CA SER A 99 -10.23 1.34 -23.17
C SER A 99 -10.00 2.01 -21.84
N ARG A 100 -9.14 3.04 -21.84
CA ARG A 100 -8.80 3.77 -20.63
C ARG A 100 -10.08 4.32 -19.99
N PRO A 101 -10.26 4.18 -18.66
CA PRO A 101 -11.42 4.70 -17.96
C PRO A 101 -11.48 6.22 -18.12
N ARG A 102 -12.66 6.76 -18.42
CA ARG A 102 -12.86 8.22 -18.45
C ARG A 102 -13.33 8.70 -17.10
N PHE A 103 -12.73 9.79 -16.62
CA PHE A 103 -13.27 10.51 -15.47
C PHE A 103 -14.48 11.34 -15.93
N ALA A 104 -15.59 11.29 -15.19
CA ALA A 104 -16.78 12.06 -15.54
C ALA A 104 -16.51 13.56 -15.44
N SER A 105 -16.73 14.31 -16.53
CA SER A 105 -16.78 15.78 -16.50
C SER A 105 -18.18 16.22 -16.03
N GLY A 106 -18.39 16.32 -14.71
CA GLY A 106 -19.62 16.80 -14.08
C GLY A 106 -20.44 15.73 -13.34
N PHE A 107 -21.64 16.09 -12.86
CA PHE A 107 -22.54 15.25 -12.03
C PHE A 107 -23.28 14.14 -12.81
N SER A 108 -22.64 13.51 -13.80
CA SER A 108 -23.25 12.42 -14.55
C SER A 108 -23.22 11.12 -13.74
N GLN A 109 -24.36 10.45 -13.62
CA GLN A 109 -24.52 9.14 -12.96
C GLN A 109 -24.37 7.95 -13.92
N ARG A 110 -24.06 8.19 -15.21
CA ARG A 110 -23.90 7.11 -16.20
C ARG A 110 -22.54 6.44 -16.03
N GLU A 111 -22.55 5.20 -15.54
CA GLU A 111 -21.37 4.38 -15.29
C GLU A 111 -20.73 3.80 -16.57
N TRP A 112 -21.50 3.70 -17.67
CA TRP A 112 -21.09 3.03 -18.90
C TRP A 112 -21.46 3.85 -20.14
N ILE A 113 -20.50 4.05 -21.03
CA ILE A 113 -20.71 4.69 -22.34
C ILE A 113 -20.45 3.66 -23.44
N LEU A 114 -21.39 3.51 -24.37
CA LEU A 114 -21.22 2.60 -25.50
C LEU A 114 -20.10 3.09 -26.43
N LYS A 115 -19.16 2.19 -26.78
CA LYS A 115 -18.15 2.42 -27.81
C LYS A 115 -18.81 2.46 -29.18
N LYS A 116 -19.34 3.63 -29.56
CA LYS A 116 -20.10 3.80 -30.82
C LYS A 116 -19.31 3.28 -32.03
N GLY A 117 -18.00 3.53 -32.12
CA GLY A 117 -17.17 3.06 -33.23
C GLY A 117 -17.04 1.54 -33.32
N THR A 118 -16.80 0.86 -32.19
CA THR A 118 -16.64 -0.61 -32.17
C THR A 118 -17.98 -1.31 -32.41
N CYS A 119 -19.07 -0.79 -31.83
CA CYS A 119 -20.41 -1.31 -32.05
C CYS A 119 -20.85 -1.13 -33.52
N LEU A 120 -20.52 0.01 -34.14
CA LEU A 120 -20.82 0.26 -35.56
C LEU A 120 -20.04 -0.68 -36.49
N ARG A 121 -18.74 -0.92 -36.20
CA ARG A 121 -17.93 -1.89 -36.96
C ARG A 121 -18.47 -3.31 -36.82
N LEU A 122 -18.89 -3.70 -35.62
CA LEU A 122 -19.46 -5.03 -35.37
C LEU A 122 -20.81 -5.20 -36.08
N TRP A 123 -21.68 -4.18 -36.03
CA TRP A 123 -22.93 -4.14 -36.79
C TRP A 123 -22.68 -4.22 -38.30
N GLY A 124 -21.69 -3.50 -38.82
CA GLY A 124 -21.29 -3.58 -40.22
C GLY A 124 -20.85 -4.99 -40.63
N LEU A 125 -20.08 -5.66 -39.77
CA LEU A 125 -19.61 -7.03 -40.02
C LEU A 125 -20.76 -8.06 -39.94
N LEU A 126 -21.67 -7.92 -38.98
CA LEU A 126 -22.88 -8.75 -38.87
C LEU A 126 -23.83 -8.55 -40.04
N LEU A 127 -24.01 -7.32 -40.53
CA LEU A 127 -24.80 -7.03 -41.72
C LEU A 127 -24.17 -7.67 -42.96
N ALA A 128 -22.86 -7.55 -43.14
CA ALA A 128 -22.15 -8.19 -44.25
C ALA A 128 -22.29 -9.73 -44.21
N LEU A 129 -22.19 -10.31 -43.02
CA LEU A 129 -22.33 -11.76 -42.82
C LEU A 129 -23.79 -12.21 -43.02
N GLY A 130 -24.77 -11.43 -42.54
CA GLY A 130 -26.20 -11.67 -42.75
C GLY A 130 -26.59 -11.59 -44.23
N VAL A 131 -26.06 -10.60 -44.97
CA VAL A 131 -26.23 -10.50 -46.42
C VAL A 131 -25.58 -11.71 -47.11
N GLY A 132 -24.39 -12.13 -46.69
CA GLY A 132 -23.73 -13.33 -47.21
C GLY A 132 -24.55 -14.61 -47.00
N VAL A 133 -25.12 -14.79 -45.80
CA VAL A 133 -26.00 -15.93 -45.48
C VAL A 133 -27.31 -15.86 -46.27
N ALA A 134 -27.92 -14.68 -46.42
CA ALA A 134 -29.14 -14.51 -47.20
C ALA A 134 -28.92 -14.84 -48.69
N ILE A 135 -27.79 -14.39 -49.28
CA ILE A 135 -27.40 -14.75 -50.65
C ILE A 135 -27.23 -16.27 -50.79
N LEU A 136 -26.61 -16.92 -49.80
CA LEU A 136 -26.45 -18.38 -49.77
C LEU A 136 -27.81 -19.10 -49.67
N LEU A 137 -28.72 -18.62 -48.83
CA LEU A 137 -30.05 -19.19 -48.63
C LEU A 137 -30.92 -19.05 -49.89
N VAL A 138 -30.89 -17.89 -50.56
CA VAL A 138 -31.60 -17.66 -51.83
C VAL A 138 -31.05 -18.57 -52.94
N ALA A 139 -29.72 -18.76 -52.99
CA ALA A 139 -29.10 -19.69 -53.94
C ALA A 139 -29.49 -21.17 -53.70
N LEU A 140 -29.81 -21.54 -52.46
CA LEU A 140 -30.25 -22.89 -52.09
C LEU A 140 -31.76 -23.13 -52.28
N LEU A 141 -32.60 -22.13 -52.04
CA LEU A 141 -34.08 -22.29 -52.05
C LEU A 141 -34.74 -22.06 -53.40
N VAL A 142 -34.07 -21.45 -54.40
CA VAL A 142 -34.67 -21.22 -55.72
C VAL A 142 -34.08 -22.20 -56.75
N PRO A 143 -34.79 -23.27 -57.15
CA PRO A 143 -34.27 -24.29 -58.07
C PRO A 143 -34.13 -23.85 -59.54
N GLY A 144 -34.31 -22.56 -59.85
CA GLY A 144 -34.37 -22.03 -61.22
C GLY A 144 -33.36 -20.94 -61.58
N ILE A 145 -32.40 -20.60 -60.70
CA ILE A 145 -31.39 -19.54 -60.95
C ILE A 145 -30.00 -20.14 -61.31
N LYS A 146 -29.94 -21.44 -61.62
CA LYS A 146 -28.67 -22.15 -61.92
C LYS A 146 -27.96 -21.69 -63.20
N ASP A 147 -28.62 -20.91 -64.06
CA ASP A 147 -28.14 -20.59 -65.40
C ASP A 147 -27.55 -19.17 -65.58
N HIS A 148 -27.57 -18.33 -64.56
CA HIS A 148 -26.89 -17.02 -64.63
C HIS A 148 -25.41 -17.14 -64.21
N HIS A 149 -24.51 -16.87 -65.17
CA HIS A 149 -23.05 -16.91 -65.00
C HIS A 149 -22.53 -16.09 -63.80
N ALA A 150 -23.26 -15.05 -63.38
CA ALA A 150 -22.94 -14.23 -62.21
C ALA A 150 -23.11 -14.97 -60.87
N LEU A 151 -24.10 -15.87 -60.75
CA LEU A 151 -24.37 -16.62 -59.52
C LEU A 151 -23.38 -17.78 -59.33
N LYS A 152 -22.85 -18.33 -60.42
CA LYS A 152 -21.86 -19.43 -60.40
C LYS A 152 -20.47 -18.95 -59.96
N VAL A 153 -20.12 -17.70 -60.29
CA VAL A 153 -18.87 -17.05 -59.86
C VAL A 153 -18.99 -16.51 -58.43
N ALA A 154 -20.15 -15.99 -58.04
CA ALA A 154 -20.41 -15.58 -56.66
C ALA A 154 -20.56 -16.78 -55.70
N GLY A 155 -21.24 -17.85 -56.12
CA GLY A 155 -21.46 -19.06 -55.33
C GLY A 155 -20.18 -19.86 -55.06
N SER A 156 -19.23 -19.89 -56.00
CA SER A 156 -17.93 -20.56 -55.82
C SER A 156 -16.99 -19.78 -54.88
N ALA A 157 -17.06 -18.44 -54.89
CA ALA A 157 -16.33 -17.59 -53.96
C ALA A 157 -16.88 -17.66 -52.52
N VAL A 158 -18.20 -17.80 -52.35
CA VAL A 158 -18.84 -17.86 -51.01
C VAL A 158 -18.78 -19.27 -50.42
N ALA A 159 -18.94 -20.34 -51.21
CA ALA A 159 -18.85 -21.71 -50.72
C ALA A 159 -17.44 -22.11 -50.24
N SER A 160 -16.38 -21.50 -50.80
CA SER A 160 -14.99 -21.70 -50.36
C SER A 160 -14.62 -20.90 -49.11
N LEU A 161 -15.42 -19.89 -48.73
CA LEU A 161 -15.18 -19.03 -47.56
C LEU A 161 -16.10 -19.28 -46.36
N SER A 162 -17.24 -19.97 -46.54
CA SER A 162 -18.32 -19.94 -45.54
C SER A 162 -18.33 -21.08 -44.52
N GLY A 163 -17.66 -22.22 -44.76
CA GLY A 163 -17.82 -23.40 -43.88
C GLY A 163 -16.70 -23.60 -42.85
N SER A 164 -15.44 -23.59 -43.28
CA SER A 164 -14.32 -24.01 -42.44
C SER A 164 -13.34 -22.88 -42.11
N SER A 165 -13.09 -21.93 -43.01
CA SER A 165 -12.04 -20.91 -42.85
C SER A 165 -12.40 -19.82 -41.84
N LEU A 166 -13.66 -19.40 -41.73
CA LEU A 166 -14.09 -18.40 -40.74
C LEU A 166 -14.22 -18.99 -39.33
N VAL A 167 -14.69 -20.24 -39.20
CA VAL A 167 -14.81 -20.93 -37.91
C VAL A 167 -13.42 -21.33 -37.39
N LEU A 168 -12.55 -21.87 -38.25
CA LEU A 168 -11.14 -22.12 -37.91
C LEU A 168 -10.36 -20.82 -37.72
N GLY A 169 -10.71 -19.74 -38.42
CA GLY A 169 -10.18 -18.39 -38.21
C GLY A 169 -10.53 -17.83 -36.83
N ALA A 170 -11.81 -17.88 -36.43
CA ALA A 170 -12.25 -17.46 -35.11
C ALA A 170 -11.67 -18.35 -33.99
N LEU A 171 -11.62 -19.67 -34.19
CA LEU A 171 -11.00 -20.61 -33.25
C LEU A 171 -9.48 -20.45 -33.17
N SER A 172 -8.79 -20.16 -34.27
CA SER A 172 -7.35 -19.89 -34.27
C SER A 172 -7.02 -18.52 -33.70
N ILE A 173 -7.86 -17.51 -33.89
CA ILE A 173 -7.76 -16.20 -33.20
C ILE A 173 -7.97 -16.42 -31.70
N LEU A 174 -8.97 -17.18 -31.26
CA LEU A 174 -9.21 -17.48 -29.84
C LEU A 174 -8.07 -18.32 -29.23
N LYS A 175 -7.58 -19.32 -29.96
CA LYS A 175 -6.45 -20.17 -29.55
C LYS A 175 -5.13 -19.37 -29.51
N ASN A 176 -4.88 -18.50 -30.49
CA ASN A 176 -3.73 -17.59 -30.48
C ASN A 176 -3.86 -16.53 -29.39
N PHE A 177 -5.07 -16.08 -29.04
CA PHE A 177 -5.32 -15.17 -27.93
C PHE A 177 -4.93 -15.81 -26.59
N LEU A 178 -5.32 -17.07 -26.38
CA LEU A 178 -4.99 -17.86 -25.19
C LEU A 178 -3.51 -18.25 -25.12
N VAL A 179 -2.89 -18.62 -26.26
CA VAL A 179 -1.50 -19.10 -26.33
C VAL A 179 -0.48 -17.96 -26.36
N SER A 180 -0.85 -16.78 -26.88
CA SER A 180 0.04 -15.62 -26.97
C SER A 180 0.43 -15.08 -25.60
N GLU A 181 -0.49 -15.05 -24.63
CA GLU A 181 -0.19 -14.60 -23.27
C GLU A 181 0.74 -15.55 -22.52
N LYS A 182 0.50 -16.87 -22.56
CA LYS A 182 1.35 -17.83 -21.85
C LYS A 182 2.80 -17.75 -22.32
N LYS A 183 3.03 -17.63 -23.64
CA LYS A 183 4.37 -17.42 -24.23
C LYS A 183 4.94 -16.02 -24.03
N LYS A 184 4.10 -14.98 -23.95
CA LYS A 184 4.57 -13.60 -23.71
C LYS A 184 4.98 -13.39 -22.26
N ILE A 185 4.33 -14.07 -21.30
CA ILE A 185 4.70 -14.09 -19.87
C ILE A 185 5.84 -15.05 -19.59
N GLU A 186 5.90 -16.22 -20.24
CA GLU A 186 7.05 -17.14 -20.12
C GLU A 186 8.32 -16.53 -20.74
N ARG A 187 8.16 -15.68 -21.77
CA ARG A 187 9.22 -14.76 -22.23
C ARG A 187 9.51 -13.62 -21.26
N LEU A 188 8.64 -13.28 -20.31
CA LEU A 188 8.87 -12.32 -19.22
C LEU A 188 9.61 -12.94 -18.02
N THR A 189 9.60 -14.27 -17.89
CA THR A 189 10.24 -15.00 -16.79
C THR A 189 11.65 -15.51 -17.15
N ASN A 190 12.03 -15.51 -18.43
CA ASN A 190 13.35 -15.97 -18.84
C ASN A 190 14.39 -14.83 -18.69
N SER A 191 15.11 -14.87 -17.57
CA SER A 191 15.93 -13.82 -16.96
C SER A 191 17.00 -13.17 -17.85
N ASP A 192 17.41 -13.81 -18.95
CA ASP A 192 18.66 -13.41 -19.62
C ASP A 192 18.48 -12.31 -20.69
N ARG A 193 17.24 -11.93 -21.01
CA ARG A 193 16.94 -10.80 -21.92
C ARG A 193 16.36 -9.56 -21.22
N PHE A 194 16.15 -9.61 -19.91
CA PHE A 194 15.52 -8.51 -19.14
C PHE A 194 16.50 -7.47 -18.61
N ALA A 195 17.78 -7.81 -18.48
CA ALA A 195 18.76 -6.96 -17.81
C ALA A 195 19.33 -5.82 -18.67
N GLY A 196 19.21 -5.88 -20.00
CA GLY A 196 20.06 -5.09 -20.91
C GLY A 196 19.50 -3.80 -21.52
N GLN A 197 18.21 -3.44 -21.37
CA GLN A 197 17.63 -2.29 -22.09
C GLN A 197 17.12 -1.17 -21.18
N LEU A 198 17.80 -0.02 -21.24
CA LEU A 198 17.47 1.26 -20.56
C LEU A 198 16.05 1.80 -20.87
N GLY A 199 15.32 1.25 -21.84
CA GLY A 199 13.92 1.58 -22.15
C GLY A 199 12.87 0.76 -21.39
N PHE A 200 13.26 -0.22 -20.58
CA PHE A 200 12.36 -1.20 -19.95
C PHE A 200 11.41 -0.57 -18.91
N MET A 201 11.84 0.46 -18.17
CA MET A 201 10.97 1.16 -17.21
C MET A 201 9.77 1.84 -17.88
N SER A 202 9.94 2.41 -19.08
CA SER A 202 8.83 3.02 -19.82
C SER A 202 7.78 1.99 -20.23
N LYS A 203 8.24 0.80 -20.65
CA LYS A 203 7.36 -0.30 -21.06
C LYS A 203 6.59 -0.87 -19.87
N ILE A 204 7.25 -1.06 -18.74
CA ILE A 204 6.60 -1.54 -17.52
C ILE A 204 5.68 -0.50 -16.93
N ARG A 205 6.06 0.77 -16.96
CA ARG A 205 5.14 1.84 -16.56
C ARG A 205 3.86 1.76 -17.40
N GLY A 206 3.98 1.53 -18.71
CA GLY A 206 2.82 1.28 -19.57
C GLY A 206 2.00 0.04 -19.18
N GLU A 207 2.65 -1.08 -18.84
CA GLU A 207 1.94 -2.29 -18.39
C GLU A 207 1.24 -2.09 -17.03
N VAL A 208 1.87 -1.37 -16.09
CA VAL A 208 1.25 -1.00 -14.81
C VAL A 208 0.08 -0.04 -15.05
N GLU A 209 0.22 0.93 -15.95
CA GLU A 209 -0.88 1.86 -16.29
C GLU A 209 -2.09 1.08 -16.82
N VAL A 210 -1.86 0.07 -17.69
CA VAL A 210 -2.92 -0.83 -18.16
C VAL A 210 -3.53 -1.64 -17.01
N LEU A 211 -2.72 -2.08 -16.03
CA LEU A 211 -3.21 -2.78 -14.85
C LEU A 211 -4.07 -1.87 -13.96
N VAL A 212 -3.68 -0.61 -13.78
CA VAL A 212 -4.47 0.39 -13.04
C VAL A 212 -5.78 0.67 -13.76
N ASP A 213 -5.75 0.83 -15.08
CA ASP A 213 -6.94 1.00 -15.92
C ASP A 213 -7.88 -0.21 -15.82
N PHE A 214 -7.31 -1.43 -15.78
CA PHE A 214 -8.07 -2.66 -15.58
C PHE A 214 -8.71 -2.70 -14.19
N LEU A 215 -7.96 -2.35 -13.14
CA LEU A 215 -8.51 -2.28 -11.78
C LEU A 215 -9.66 -1.28 -11.70
N ALA A 216 -9.52 -0.09 -12.31
CA ALA A 216 -10.60 0.90 -12.38
C ALA A 216 -11.83 0.38 -13.14
N PHE A 217 -11.64 -0.38 -14.24
CA PHE A 217 -12.74 -1.07 -14.91
C PHE A 217 -13.44 -2.07 -13.97
N MET A 218 -12.66 -2.88 -13.24
CA MET A 218 -13.20 -3.85 -12.28
C MET A 218 -13.90 -3.17 -11.11
N GLU A 219 -13.43 -2.02 -10.63
CA GLU A 219 -14.10 -1.22 -9.60
C GLU A 219 -15.51 -0.80 -10.03
N VAL A 220 -15.66 -0.34 -11.27
CA VAL A 220 -16.96 0.06 -11.84
C VAL A 220 -17.85 -1.16 -12.06
N PHE A 221 -17.27 -2.28 -12.51
CA PHE A 221 -18.01 -3.53 -12.74
C PHE A 221 -18.54 -4.14 -11.44
N GLU A 222 -17.67 -4.34 -10.46
CA GLU A 222 -17.99 -4.97 -9.18
C GLU A 222 -18.71 -4.02 -8.21
N ARG A 223 -18.69 -2.71 -8.52
CA ARG A 223 -19.28 -1.62 -7.75
C ARG A 223 -18.67 -1.39 -6.37
N ARG A 224 -17.43 -1.82 -6.17
CA ARG A 224 -16.64 -1.68 -4.95
C ARG A 224 -15.29 -1.05 -5.27
N ARG A 225 -14.68 -0.39 -4.29
CA ARG A 225 -13.35 0.22 -4.46
C ARG A 225 -12.28 -0.82 -4.17
N LEU A 226 -11.36 -1.02 -5.11
CA LEU A 226 -10.31 -2.02 -5.06
C LEU A 226 -9.01 -1.36 -4.62
N ARG A 227 -8.42 -1.85 -3.54
CA ARG A 227 -7.12 -1.38 -3.06
C ARG A 227 -6.15 -2.54 -2.99
N VAL A 228 -5.04 -2.44 -3.72
CA VAL A 228 -4.00 -3.47 -3.74
C VAL A 228 -2.98 -3.12 -2.67
N VAL A 229 -2.85 -3.99 -1.67
CA VAL A 229 -1.90 -3.85 -0.56
C VAL A 229 -0.69 -4.72 -0.85
N LEU A 230 0.47 -4.10 -1.08
CA LEU A 230 1.74 -4.78 -1.31
C LEU A 230 2.56 -4.76 -0.02
N GLU A 231 2.73 -5.93 0.60
CA GLU A 231 3.61 -6.15 1.75
C GLU A 231 5.03 -6.44 1.24
N ILE A 232 5.96 -5.52 1.47
CA ILE A 232 7.37 -5.66 1.10
C ILE A 232 8.20 -5.96 2.35
N THR A 233 8.85 -7.12 2.36
CA THR A 233 9.70 -7.58 3.48
C THR A 233 11.09 -7.98 3.00
N GLY A 234 12.11 -7.89 3.87
CA GLY A 234 13.45 -8.43 3.60
C GLY A 234 14.34 -7.55 2.72
N LEU A 235 14.08 -6.24 2.63
CA LEU A 235 14.95 -5.32 1.87
C LEU A 235 16.31 -5.11 2.54
N ASP A 236 16.39 -5.30 3.85
CA ASP A 236 17.59 -5.28 4.68
C ASP A 236 18.63 -6.33 4.28
N LEU A 237 18.20 -7.43 3.66
CA LEU A 237 19.08 -8.51 3.20
C LEU A 237 19.61 -8.29 1.77
N CYS A 238 19.21 -7.21 1.10
CA CYS A 238 19.49 -6.99 -0.31
C CYS A 238 20.62 -5.99 -0.53
N TYR A 239 21.32 -6.11 -1.67
CA TYR A 239 22.33 -5.13 -2.05
C TYR A 239 21.75 -3.72 -2.21
N PRO A 240 22.51 -2.66 -1.83
CA PRO A 240 22.05 -1.28 -1.83
C PRO A 240 21.39 -0.85 -3.15
N GLU A 241 22.01 -1.13 -4.29
CA GLU A 241 21.48 -0.76 -5.61
C GLU A 241 20.09 -1.33 -5.89
N LYS A 242 19.84 -2.56 -5.41
CA LYS A 242 18.57 -3.24 -5.60
C LYS A 242 17.49 -2.63 -4.71
N VAL A 243 17.85 -2.24 -3.48
CA VAL A 243 16.97 -1.51 -2.56
C VAL A 243 16.52 -0.18 -3.17
N ALA A 244 17.46 0.64 -3.65
CA ALA A 244 17.14 1.91 -4.31
C ALA A 244 16.21 1.71 -5.52
N GLY A 245 16.41 0.63 -6.28
CA GLY A 245 15.53 0.25 -7.39
C GLY A 245 14.08 -0.01 -6.96
N VAL A 246 13.86 -0.64 -5.79
CA VAL A 246 12.50 -0.89 -5.24
C VAL A 246 11.85 0.43 -4.83
N PHE A 247 12.56 1.32 -4.13
CA PHE A 247 12.01 2.63 -3.75
C PHE A 247 11.66 3.50 -4.97
N ASN A 248 12.48 3.49 -6.01
CA ASN A 248 12.17 4.18 -7.26
C ASN A 248 10.93 3.58 -7.96
N ALA A 249 10.78 2.25 -7.93
CA ALA A 249 9.58 1.59 -8.45
C ALA A 249 8.34 1.98 -7.64
N MET A 250 8.40 1.99 -6.30
CA MET A 250 7.31 2.44 -5.44
C MET A 250 6.91 3.88 -5.77
N ALA A 251 7.87 4.81 -5.89
CA ALA A 251 7.60 6.19 -6.27
C ALA A 251 6.95 6.29 -7.66
N THR A 252 7.35 5.43 -8.60
CA THR A 252 6.73 5.35 -9.93
C THR A 252 5.28 4.84 -9.86
N LEU A 253 5.01 3.78 -9.08
CA LEU A 253 3.68 3.20 -8.89
C LEU A 253 2.72 4.15 -8.14
N LEU A 254 3.26 5.01 -7.28
CA LEU A 254 2.53 6.04 -6.52
C LEU A 254 2.47 7.39 -7.23
N SER A 255 2.99 7.50 -8.46
CA SER A 255 3.06 8.80 -9.17
C SER A 255 1.68 9.39 -9.46
N ASP A 256 0.67 8.54 -9.67
CA ASP A 256 -0.71 8.97 -9.87
C ASP A 256 -1.44 9.15 -8.53
N ALA A 257 -2.03 10.33 -8.32
CA ALA A 257 -2.73 10.67 -7.08
C ALA A 257 -3.92 9.72 -6.75
N ASN A 258 -4.47 9.05 -7.77
CA ASN A 258 -5.58 8.12 -7.65
C ASN A 258 -5.16 6.64 -7.71
N ALA A 259 -3.86 6.34 -7.62
CA ALA A 259 -3.37 4.97 -7.69
C ALA A 259 -4.06 4.06 -6.63
N PRO A 260 -4.44 2.82 -6.99
CA PRO A 260 -5.07 1.87 -6.07
C PRO A 260 -4.08 1.15 -5.15
N PHE A 261 -2.79 1.53 -5.17
CA PHE A 261 -1.72 0.82 -4.45
C PHE A 261 -1.49 1.38 -3.04
N ILE A 262 -1.33 0.47 -2.08
CA ILE A 262 -0.89 0.74 -0.71
C ILE A 262 0.33 -0.13 -0.47
N PHE A 263 1.46 0.49 -0.11
CA PHE A 263 2.69 -0.23 0.21
C PHE A 263 2.86 -0.33 1.72
N LEU A 264 2.98 -1.56 2.22
CA LEU A 264 3.37 -1.84 3.60
C LEU A 264 4.83 -2.26 3.58
N LEU A 265 5.69 -1.41 4.12
CA LEU A 265 7.13 -1.61 4.10
C LEU A 265 7.61 -2.02 5.50
N ALA A 266 8.21 -3.20 5.61
CA ALA A 266 8.89 -3.65 6.83
C ALA A 266 10.41 -3.51 6.63
N VAL A 267 11.01 -2.48 7.24
CA VAL A 267 12.44 -2.17 7.14
C VAL A 267 12.99 -1.74 8.49
N ASP A 268 14.27 -2.04 8.71
CA ASP A 268 15.07 -1.45 9.78
C ASP A 268 15.77 -0.19 9.25
N PRO A 269 15.45 1.01 9.78
CA PRO A 269 16.10 2.25 9.39
C PRO A 269 17.63 2.22 9.56
N SER A 270 18.16 1.51 10.56
CA SER A 270 19.60 1.44 10.84
C SER A 270 20.39 0.76 9.73
N VAL A 271 19.75 -0.14 8.98
CA VAL A 271 20.35 -0.85 7.84
C VAL A 271 20.02 -0.15 6.52
N ILE A 272 18.75 0.25 6.33
CA ILE A 272 18.29 0.79 5.05
C ILE A 272 18.87 2.17 4.75
N VAL A 273 19.08 3.01 5.77
CA VAL A 273 19.60 4.37 5.60
C VAL A 273 21.03 4.34 5.05
N PRO A 274 22.00 3.62 5.67
CA PRO A 274 23.33 3.47 5.09
C PRO A 274 23.30 2.89 3.66
N CYS A 275 22.43 1.91 3.39
CA CYS A 275 22.30 1.36 2.04
C CYS A 275 21.86 2.42 1.03
N LEU A 276 20.84 3.23 1.34
CA LEU A 276 20.36 4.28 0.44
C LEU A 276 21.41 5.37 0.21
N GLU A 277 22.16 5.76 1.24
CA GLU A 277 23.21 6.76 1.15
C GLU A 277 24.36 6.33 0.23
N GLN A 278 24.72 5.05 0.22
CA GLN A 278 25.79 4.50 -0.63
C GLN A 278 25.45 4.52 -2.13
N THR A 279 24.16 4.46 -2.49
CA THR A 279 23.73 4.28 -3.90
C THR A 279 23.73 5.56 -4.74
N GLY A 280 23.97 6.73 -4.13
CA GLY A 280 23.92 8.00 -4.85
C GLY A 280 22.55 8.34 -5.48
N CYS A 281 21.49 7.60 -5.15
CA CYS A 281 20.11 7.86 -5.62
C CYS A 281 19.51 9.15 -5.07
N MET A 282 20.25 9.80 -4.16
CA MET A 282 19.83 10.89 -3.28
C MET A 282 20.21 12.29 -3.77
N LYS A 283 20.74 12.43 -5.00
CA LYS A 283 21.25 13.71 -5.53
C LYS A 283 20.20 14.82 -5.37
N GLY A 284 20.43 15.72 -4.40
CA GLY A 284 19.55 16.84 -4.06
C GLY A 284 19.02 16.88 -2.62
N LEU A 285 19.13 15.80 -1.84
CA LEU A 285 18.60 15.67 -0.47
C LEU A 285 19.67 15.76 0.66
N ALA A 286 20.77 16.48 0.41
CA ALA A 286 21.87 16.67 1.35
C ALA A 286 22.50 15.36 1.88
N ASP A 287 22.49 14.29 1.08
CA ASP A 287 23.10 12.98 1.38
C ASP A 287 22.64 12.32 2.70
N ASN A 288 21.44 12.66 3.18
CA ASN A 288 20.86 12.11 4.39
C ASN A 288 19.72 11.13 4.09
N GLY A 289 19.97 9.82 4.29
CA GLY A 289 19.00 8.75 4.00
C GLY A 289 17.71 8.83 4.82
N TYR A 290 17.75 9.40 6.04
CA TYR A 290 16.56 9.56 6.87
C TYR A 290 15.55 10.55 6.26
N LEU A 291 16.03 11.64 5.65
CA LEU A 291 15.14 12.62 4.99
C LEU A 291 14.45 12.01 3.77
N TYR A 292 15.15 11.17 3.02
CA TYR A 292 14.55 10.45 1.89
C TYR A 292 13.49 9.46 2.35
N LEU A 293 13.78 8.67 3.39
CA LEU A 293 12.82 7.71 3.94
C LEU A 293 11.57 8.44 4.49
N ASN A 294 11.75 9.57 5.17
CA ASN A 294 10.65 10.40 5.67
C ASN A 294 9.77 10.97 4.56
N ARG A 295 10.34 11.29 3.40
CA ARG A 295 9.59 11.74 2.21
C ARG A 295 8.90 10.59 1.48
N ALA A 296 9.52 9.42 1.43
CA ALA A 296 8.98 8.24 0.76
C ALA A 296 7.83 7.60 1.56
N VAL A 297 7.95 7.55 2.88
CA VAL A 297 7.00 6.87 3.77
C VAL A 297 5.96 7.85 4.32
N THR A 298 4.71 7.68 3.86
CA THR A 298 3.59 8.56 4.25
C THR A 298 3.15 8.38 5.71
N LEU A 299 3.27 7.16 6.25
CA LEU A 299 2.93 6.83 7.63
C LEU A 299 3.98 5.85 8.18
N PRO A 300 4.95 6.33 8.99
CA PRO A 300 5.85 5.45 9.71
C PRO A 300 5.11 4.81 10.87
N PHE A 301 5.41 3.54 11.13
CA PHE A 301 4.93 2.83 12.30
C PHE A 301 6.08 2.01 12.87
N SER A 302 6.62 2.46 13.99
CA SER A 302 7.61 1.75 14.77
C SER A 302 6.93 0.75 15.70
N ILE A 303 7.37 -0.51 15.65
CA ILE A 303 6.89 -1.53 16.59
C ILE A 303 7.63 -1.31 17.92
N PRO A 304 6.92 -1.12 19.04
CA PRO A 304 7.56 -0.90 20.33
C PRO A 304 8.34 -2.14 20.76
N GLU A 305 9.41 -1.91 21.54
CA GLU A 305 10.25 -2.99 22.07
C GLU A 305 9.44 -4.02 22.87
N MET A 306 9.81 -5.30 22.72
CA MET A 306 9.14 -6.37 23.45
C MET A 306 9.39 -6.25 24.94
N GLY A 307 8.32 -5.98 25.70
CA GLY A 307 8.34 -5.98 27.16
C GLY A 307 8.71 -7.36 27.73
N ALA A 308 9.23 -7.38 28.97
CA ALA A 308 9.80 -8.58 29.60
C ALA A 308 8.87 -9.80 29.57
N ARG A 309 7.57 -9.62 29.84
CA ARG A 309 6.58 -10.73 29.80
C ARG A 309 6.36 -11.28 28.39
N SER A 310 6.35 -10.42 27.36
CA SER A 310 6.20 -10.86 25.97
C SER A 310 7.50 -11.48 25.45
N ARG A 311 8.65 -10.98 25.90
CA ARG A 311 9.96 -11.59 25.65
C ARG A 311 10.03 -12.99 26.27
N LEU A 312 9.63 -13.16 27.53
CA LEU A 312 9.55 -14.47 28.19
C LEU A 312 8.59 -15.40 27.46
N ARG A 313 7.40 -14.93 27.04
CA ARG A 313 6.48 -15.72 26.22
C ARG A 313 7.06 -16.07 24.85
N SER A 314 7.83 -15.19 24.22
CA SER A 314 8.49 -15.45 22.95
C SER A 314 9.64 -16.45 23.10
N VAL A 315 10.38 -16.37 24.21
CA VAL A 315 11.44 -17.33 24.57
C VAL A 315 10.81 -18.68 24.88
N GLU A 316 9.75 -18.72 25.69
CA GLU A 316 8.98 -19.92 25.96
C GLU A 316 8.39 -20.50 24.67
N ALA A 317 7.84 -19.66 23.79
CA ALA A 317 7.38 -20.10 22.48
C ALA A 317 8.54 -20.65 21.64
N ALA A 318 9.71 -20.01 21.59
CA ALA A 318 10.90 -20.46 20.85
C ALA A 318 11.46 -21.78 21.40
N ILE A 319 11.52 -21.94 22.71
CA ILE A 319 11.92 -23.18 23.39
C ILE A 319 10.91 -24.29 23.08
N ARG A 320 9.61 -24.00 23.25
CA ARG A 320 8.54 -24.92 22.85
C ARG A 320 8.58 -25.22 21.36
N THR A 321 8.93 -24.27 20.48
CA THR A 321 9.05 -24.55 19.04
C THR A 321 10.23 -25.45 18.74
N ARG A 322 11.32 -25.38 19.52
CA ARG A 322 12.49 -26.26 19.41
C ARG A 322 12.18 -27.68 19.90
N GLU A 323 11.50 -27.81 21.04
CA GLU A 323 11.02 -29.08 21.59
C GLU A 323 9.94 -29.71 20.70
N ASP A 324 9.00 -28.89 20.20
CA ASP A 324 8.00 -29.27 19.21
C ASP A 324 8.62 -29.62 17.85
N LEU A 325 9.72 -29.00 17.42
CA LEU A 325 10.41 -29.41 16.18
C LEU A 325 10.94 -30.84 16.35
N MET A 326 11.50 -31.14 17.51
CA MET A 326 12.01 -32.46 17.88
C MET A 326 10.86 -33.49 18.01
N TYR A 327 9.72 -33.09 18.58
CA TYR A 327 8.50 -33.90 18.67
C TYR A 327 7.78 -34.07 17.32
N ARG A 328 7.75 -33.06 16.43
CA ARG A 328 7.11 -33.10 15.10
C ARG A 328 7.90 -33.91 14.08
N ILE A 329 9.21 -34.04 14.24
CA ILE A 329 10.03 -34.97 13.43
C ILE A 329 9.68 -36.43 13.77
N ILE A 330 9.28 -36.72 15.01
CA ILE A 330 8.83 -38.05 15.46
C ILE A 330 7.33 -38.26 15.17
N ALA A 331 6.50 -37.25 15.40
CA ALA A 331 5.06 -37.25 15.19
C ALA A 331 4.70 -36.52 13.89
N GLY A 332 5.23 -36.99 12.77
CA GLY A 332 4.80 -36.57 11.45
C GLY A 332 3.43 -37.15 11.14
N ASN A 333 2.37 -36.56 11.71
CA ASN A 333 0.99 -36.47 11.19
C ASN A 333 0.07 -36.02 12.34
N VAL A 334 -0.75 -35.00 12.08
CA VAL A 334 -1.93 -34.53 12.85
C VAL A 334 -1.77 -33.17 13.58
N ALA A 335 -2.74 -32.32 13.25
CA ALA A 335 -3.24 -31.12 13.94
C ALA A 335 -2.56 -29.77 13.67
N LYS A 336 -3.23 -29.02 12.79
CA LYS A 336 -3.11 -27.58 12.58
C LYS A 336 -4.17 -26.85 13.43
N THR A 337 -3.76 -25.71 13.96
CA THR A 337 -4.57 -24.50 14.27
C THR A 337 -5.20 -24.38 15.65
N ARG A 338 -4.72 -23.41 16.44
CA ARG A 338 -5.54 -22.65 17.40
C ARG A 338 -5.08 -21.19 17.42
N ALA A 339 -5.97 -20.27 17.03
CA ALA A 339 -5.79 -18.83 17.13
C ALA A 339 -6.33 -18.33 18.46
N ALA A 340 -5.66 -17.33 19.05
CA ALA A 340 -6.04 -16.72 20.32
C ALA A 340 -7.36 -15.91 20.20
N PRO A 341 -8.19 -15.86 21.27
CA PRO A 341 -9.45 -15.13 21.27
C PRO A 341 -9.21 -13.61 21.31
N ALA A 342 -9.99 -12.87 20.51
CA ALA A 342 -10.03 -11.42 20.53
C ALA A 342 -10.81 -10.92 21.77
N SER A 343 -10.25 -9.93 22.48
CA SER A 343 -10.84 -9.31 23.66
C SER A 343 -12.11 -8.49 23.34
N PRO A 344 -13.15 -8.52 24.18
CA PRO A 344 -14.40 -7.79 23.98
C PRO A 344 -14.34 -6.38 24.60
N GLY A 345 -13.70 -5.42 23.92
CA GLY A 345 -13.64 -4.01 24.38
C GLY A 345 -13.53 -2.95 23.26
N TRP A 346 -13.52 -3.35 22.00
CA TRP A 346 -13.16 -2.48 20.87
C TRP A 346 -14.19 -1.39 20.53
N ARG A 347 -15.47 -1.55 20.88
CA ARG A 347 -16.54 -0.66 20.38
C ARG A 347 -16.69 0.63 21.17
N GLU A 348 -16.64 0.55 22.50
CA GLU A 348 -16.74 1.72 23.38
C GLU A 348 -15.49 2.61 23.20
N ALA A 349 -14.31 1.99 23.19
CA ALA A 349 -13.04 2.65 22.93
C ALA A 349 -12.96 3.32 21.54
N ASP A 350 -13.55 2.75 20.48
CA ASP A 350 -13.51 3.38 19.15
C ASP A 350 -14.45 4.59 19.06
N SER A 351 -15.58 4.60 19.78
CA SER A 351 -16.47 5.78 19.84
C SER A 351 -15.85 6.96 20.59
N GLU A 352 -15.17 6.66 21.71
CA GLU A 352 -14.42 7.64 22.49
C GLU A 352 -13.20 8.15 21.69
N ALA A 353 -12.49 7.25 20.99
CA ALA A 353 -11.39 7.61 20.11
C ALA A 353 -11.81 8.61 19.04
N VAL A 354 -13.00 8.46 18.44
CA VAL A 354 -13.50 9.41 17.45
C VAL A 354 -13.66 10.80 18.06
N ALA A 355 -14.23 10.93 19.26
CA ALA A 355 -14.36 12.23 19.93
C ALA A 355 -12.99 12.86 20.24
N TRP A 356 -12.06 12.06 20.77
CA TRP A 356 -10.69 12.49 21.06
C TRP A 356 -9.92 12.93 19.80
N ILE A 357 -10.10 12.21 18.69
CA ILE A 357 -9.50 12.56 17.39
C ILE A 357 -10.02 13.90 16.89
N HIS A 358 -11.34 14.14 16.99
CA HIS A 358 -11.90 15.42 16.58
C HIS A 358 -11.36 16.56 17.44
N GLU A 359 -11.24 16.37 18.75
CA GLU A 359 -10.66 17.37 19.65
C GLU A 359 -9.20 17.66 19.33
N ALA A 360 -8.38 16.63 19.14
CA ALA A 360 -6.99 16.78 18.72
C ALA A 360 -6.86 17.53 17.39
N PHE A 361 -7.72 17.25 16.41
CA PHE A 361 -7.72 17.97 15.13
C PHE A 361 -8.22 19.41 15.24
N ARG A 362 -9.11 19.74 16.19
CA ARG A 362 -9.46 21.14 16.47
C ARG A 362 -8.23 21.91 16.96
N CYS A 363 -7.48 21.37 17.92
CA CYS A 363 -6.25 21.99 18.42
C CYS A 363 -5.19 22.21 17.32
N LEU A 364 -5.15 21.34 16.30
CA LEU A 364 -4.23 21.46 15.17
C LEU A 364 -4.71 22.44 14.08
N HIS A 365 -6.02 22.71 14.01
CA HIS A 365 -6.61 23.57 12.98
C HIS A 365 -6.94 24.99 13.47
N ASP A 366 -7.12 25.17 14.78
CA ASP A 366 -7.46 26.45 15.38
C ASP A 366 -6.24 27.38 15.43
N ASP A 367 -6.28 28.47 14.66
CA ASP A 367 -5.21 29.49 14.60
C ASP A 367 -4.98 30.17 15.97
N SER A 368 -5.96 30.11 16.88
CA SER A 368 -5.82 30.65 18.24
C SER A 368 -5.02 29.72 19.16
N ASP A 369 -4.88 28.44 18.81
CA ASP A 369 -4.13 27.46 19.57
C ASP A 369 -2.63 27.63 19.37
N VAL A 370 -1.85 27.59 20.46
CA VAL A 370 -0.39 27.64 20.43
C VAL A 370 0.22 26.44 19.67
N LEU A 371 -0.47 25.29 19.60
CA LEU A 371 0.01 24.11 18.88
C LEU A 371 0.15 24.34 17.37
N SER A 372 -0.72 25.17 16.78
CA SER A 372 -0.69 25.51 15.36
C SER A 372 0.64 26.14 14.92
N ARG A 373 1.29 26.91 15.82
CA ARG A 373 2.58 27.60 15.57
C ARG A 373 3.76 26.65 15.41
N TYR A 374 3.62 25.41 15.88
CA TYR A 374 4.68 24.40 15.83
C TYR A 374 4.54 23.43 14.65
N LEU A 375 3.45 23.55 13.89
CA LEU A 375 3.23 22.75 12.70
C LEU A 375 4.30 23.05 11.63
N PRO A 376 4.78 22.03 10.91
CA PRO A 376 5.76 22.22 9.85
C PRO A 376 5.11 22.85 8.61
N ASP A 377 5.85 23.70 7.90
CA ASP A 377 5.39 24.29 6.63
C ASP A 377 5.28 23.25 5.49
N ASN A 378 5.94 22.10 5.63
CA ASN A 378 5.93 21.04 4.64
C ASN A 378 4.65 20.20 4.74
N GLY A 379 3.81 20.25 3.70
CA GLY A 379 2.57 19.46 3.62
C GLY A 379 2.75 17.95 3.75
N ALA A 380 3.93 17.39 3.44
CA ALA A 380 4.22 15.97 3.70
C ALA A 380 4.30 15.66 5.21
N ASN A 381 4.97 16.51 5.98
CA ASN A 381 5.09 16.37 7.43
C ASN A 381 3.74 16.62 8.12
N VAL A 382 2.98 17.63 7.68
CA VAL A 382 1.61 17.85 8.19
C VAL A 382 0.73 16.62 7.96
N ARG A 383 0.78 16.03 6.76
CA ARG A 383 0.04 14.80 6.45
C ARG A 383 0.46 13.63 7.34
N ARG A 384 1.76 13.50 7.62
CA ARG A 384 2.28 12.48 8.55
C ARG A 384 1.73 12.68 9.96
N ILE A 385 1.74 13.90 10.49
CA ILE A 385 1.18 14.23 11.81
C ILE A 385 -0.30 13.87 11.86
N VAL A 386 -1.10 14.33 10.87
CA VAL A 386 -2.54 14.08 10.78
C VAL A 386 -2.85 12.58 10.69
N ASN A 387 -2.03 11.79 10.00
CA ASN A 387 -2.20 10.34 9.90
C ASN A 387 -1.79 9.60 11.19
N THR A 388 -0.85 10.16 11.95
CA THR A 388 -0.30 9.53 13.17
C THR A 388 -1.19 9.76 14.38
N VAL A 389 -1.74 10.97 14.55
CA VAL A 389 -2.59 11.34 15.71
C VAL A 389 -3.71 10.32 15.99
N PRO A 390 -4.51 9.87 14.99
CA PRO A 390 -5.54 8.85 15.21
C PRO A 390 -5.01 7.52 15.73
N ILE A 391 -3.80 7.12 15.33
CA ILE A 391 -3.19 5.86 15.76
C ILE A 391 -2.73 5.98 17.20
N THR A 392 -2.02 7.06 17.54
CA THR A 392 -1.55 7.33 18.90
C THR A 392 -2.71 7.41 19.88
N LEU A 393 -3.78 8.14 19.56
CA LEU A 393 -4.96 8.27 20.44
C LEU A 393 -5.68 6.94 20.65
N ARG A 394 -5.82 6.12 19.60
CA ARG A 394 -6.41 4.77 19.71
C ARG A 394 -5.55 3.83 20.55
N LEU A 395 -4.23 3.90 20.40
CA LEU A 395 -3.31 3.11 21.21
C LEU A 395 -3.33 3.56 22.68
N LEU A 396 -3.43 4.86 22.93
CA LEU A 396 -3.54 5.44 24.26
C LEU A 396 -4.81 4.94 24.97
N LEU A 397 -5.97 5.05 24.31
CA LEU A 397 -7.25 4.56 24.85
C LEU A 397 -7.28 3.05 25.10
N HIS A 398 -6.52 2.29 24.32
CA HIS A 398 -6.44 0.84 24.51
C HIS A 398 -5.46 0.43 25.62
N ARG A 399 -4.40 1.22 25.84
CA ARG A 399 -3.33 0.89 26.79
C ARG A 399 -3.63 1.41 28.20
N SER A 400 -4.16 2.62 28.27
CA SER A 400 -4.54 3.28 29.51
C SER A 400 -6.07 3.18 29.59
N GLY A 401 -6.60 2.42 30.56
CA GLY A 401 -8.00 2.60 30.92
C GLY A 401 -8.24 4.08 31.29
N ALA A 402 -9.47 4.58 31.19
CA ALA A 402 -9.84 6.00 31.26
C ALA A 402 -9.34 6.83 32.48
N ALA A 403 -8.65 6.26 33.46
CA ALA A 403 -8.11 6.94 34.62
C ALA A 403 -6.60 7.24 34.47
N GLY A 404 -6.24 8.53 34.43
CA GLY A 404 -4.85 9.02 34.46
C GLY A 404 -4.23 9.37 33.10
N MET A 405 -5.05 9.49 32.06
CA MET A 405 -4.61 9.54 30.67
C MET A 405 -4.17 10.94 30.21
N ALA A 406 -3.09 11.02 29.43
CA ALA A 406 -2.71 12.25 28.74
C ALA A 406 -3.87 12.79 27.87
N SER A 407 -4.12 14.10 27.92
CA SER A 407 -5.24 14.71 27.19
C SER A 407 -5.09 14.54 25.66
N PRO A 408 -6.18 14.59 24.86
CA PRO A 408 -6.10 14.55 23.40
C PRO A 408 -5.16 15.61 22.82
N ARG A 409 -5.16 16.80 23.43
CA ARG A 409 -4.26 17.92 23.12
C ARG A 409 -2.79 17.57 23.42
N ALA A 410 -2.51 16.97 24.59
CA ALA A 410 -1.16 16.54 24.96
C ALA A 410 -0.64 15.43 24.03
N ALA A 411 -1.50 14.48 23.66
CA ALA A 411 -1.16 13.44 22.68
C ALA A 411 -0.88 14.01 21.28
N ALA A 412 -1.67 14.99 20.82
CA ALA A 412 -1.41 15.68 19.56
C ALA A 412 -0.09 16.46 19.60
N ALA A 413 0.17 17.19 20.70
CA ALA A 413 1.42 17.90 20.94
C ALA A 413 2.62 16.94 20.97
N TRP A 414 2.47 15.77 21.59
CA TRP A 414 3.50 14.73 21.60
C TRP A 414 3.83 14.20 20.20
N VAL A 415 2.81 13.98 19.37
CA VAL A 415 3.02 13.58 17.96
C VAL A 415 3.77 14.66 17.19
N VAL A 416 3.42 15.94 17.39
CA VAL A 416 4.14 17.08 16.77
C VAL A 416 5.59 17.14 17.26
N LEU A 417 5.84 16.97 18.56
CA LEU A 417 7.17 16.93 19.15
C LEU A 417 8.04 15.82 18.53
N ALA A 418 7.48 14.62 18.41
CA ALA A 418 8.18 13.46 17.84
C ALA A 418 8.45 13.58 16.34
N ASP A 419 7.59 14.28 15.57
CA ASP A 419 7.83 14.53 14.14
C ASP A 419 8.81 15.68 13.89
N ARG A 420 8.74 16.75 14.71
CA ARG A 420 9.53 17.99 14.51
C ARG A 420 10.93 17.91 15.09
N TRP A 421 11.13 17.21 16.21
CA TRP A 421 12.43 17.09 16.87
C TRP A 421 12.75 15.65 17.29
N PRO A 422 12.77 14.69 16.34
CA PRO A 422 13.03 13.28 16.63
C PRO A 422 14.39 13.06 17.32
N CYS A 423 15.42 13.84 16.99
CA CYS A 423 16.75 13.71 17.58
C CYS A 423 16.76 14.18 19.04
N ARG A 424 16.37 15.43 19.30
CA ARG A 424 16.34 15.99 20.68
C ARG A 424 15.37 15.25 21.58
N LEU A 425 14.20 14.82 21.06
CA LEU A 425 13.27 14.00 21.82
C LEU A 425 13.89 12.64 22.16
N SER A 426 14.47 11.93 21.18
CA SER A 426 15.14 10.64 21.43
C SER A 426 16.27 10.77 22.45
N TRP A 427 17.02 11.87 22.41
CA TRP A 427 18.06 12.18 23.39
C TRP A 427 17.47 12.35 24.80
N ALA A 428 16.46 13.20 24.95
CA ALA A 428 15.80 13.43 26.23
C ALA A 428 15.21 12.12 26.83
N LEU A 429 14.62 11.29 25.98
CA LEU A 429 14.08 9.97 26.36
C LEU A 429 15.19 8.99 26.76
N GLN A 430 16.33 8.98 26.06
CA GLN A 430 17.48 8.16 26.45
C GLN A 430 18.05 8.59 27.80
N CYS A 431 18.18 9.91 28.04
CA CYS A 431 18.61 10.43 29.33
C CYS A 431 17.65 10.06 30.47
N LEU A 432 16.34 10.12 30.19
CA LEU A 432 15.31 9.71 31.14
C LEU A 432 15.39 8.21 31.46
N GLU A 433 15.64 7.37 30.45
CA GLU A 433 15.80 5.93 30.61
C GLU A 433 17.03 5.58 31.44
N ASP A 434 18.20 6.16 31.13
CA ASP A 434 19.44 5.97 31.89
C ASP A 434 19.31 6.40 33.36
N ALA A 435 18.64 7.53 33.62
CA ALA A 435 18.39 8.03 34.98
C ALA A 435 17.52 7.05 35.78
N GLY A 436 16.52 6.43 35.13
CA GLY A 436 15.69 5.40 35.73
C GLY A 436 16.41 4.08 35.98
N GLN A 437 17.49 3.78 35.24
CA GLN A 437 18.31 2.59 35.44
C GLN A 437 19.37 2.76 36.54
N SER A 438 19.82 4.00 36.79
CA SER A 438 20.95 4.31 37.69
C SER A 438 20.53 4.73 39.11
N GLY A 439 19.27 5.10 39.36
CA GLY A 439 18.80 5.62 40.66
C GLY A 439 17.42 5.10 41.10
N PRO A 440 17.00 5.37 42.35
CA PRO A 440 15.66 5.03 42.82
C PRO A 440 14.60 5.82 42.02
N ALA A 441 13.61 5.12 41.45
CA ALA A 441 12.64 5.68 40.50
C ALA A 441 11.90 6.96 40.96
N ALA A 442 11.76 7.16 42.28
CA ALA A 442 10.98 8.24 42.90
C ALA A 442 11.53 9.66 42.64
N ASP A 443 12.85 9.85 42.49
CA ASP A 443 13.45 11.18 42.28
C ASP A 443 13.36 11.66 40.82
N SER A 444 13.02 10.75 39.89
CA SER A 444 13.00 11.03 38.46
C SER A 444 11.62 11.44 37.92
N ASP A 445 10.54 11.09 38.64
CA ASP A 445 9.17 11.25 38.14
C ASP A 445 8.64 12.69 38.20
N GLY A 446 9.17 13.50 39.11
CA GLY A 446 8.81 14.92 39.25
C GLY A 446 9.54 15.86 38.28
N LYS A 447 10.51 15.37 37.50
CA LYS A 447 11.29 16.21 36.58
C LYS A 447 10.53 16.46 35.28
N SER A 448 10.63 17.70 34.78
CA SER A 448 10.16 18.03 33.44
C SER A 448 11.10 17.45 32.39
N LEU A 449 10.56 17.05 31.24
CA LEU A 449 11.35 16.55 30.11
C LEU A 449 12.36 17.61 29.62
N TRP A 450 12.00 18.90 29.69
CA TRP A 450 12.92 20.00 29.40
C TRP A 450 14.11 20.04 30.35
N SER A 451 13.89 19.88 31.67
CA SER A 451 14.99 19.86 32.64
C SER A 451 15.95 18.69 32.37
N VAL A 452 15.41 17.51 32.07
CA VAL A 452 16.22 16.33 31.72
C VAL A 452 17.06 16.60 30.46
N PHE A 453 16.45 17.19 29.42
CA PHE A 453 17.18 17.56 28.20
C PHE A 453 18.28 18.59 28.48
N ARG A 454 17.96 19.67 29.21
CA ARG A 454 18.89 20.76 29.51
C ARG A 454 20.11 20.27 30.27
N ASP A 455 19.91 19.42 31.27
CA ASP A 455 20.99 18.88 32.09
C ASP A 455 21.98 18.02 31.27
N ASN A 456 21.50 17.41 30.17
CA ASN A 456 22.28 16.54 29.29
C ASN A 456 22.59 17.18 27.91
N ALA A 457 22.34 18.48 27.73
CA ALA A 457 22.52 19.15 26.43
C ALA A 457 24.00 19.33 26.05
N GLY A 458 24.89 19.40 27.05
CA GLY A 458 26.34 19.46 26.85
C GLY A 458 26.88 18.18 26.20
N GLU A 459 26.43 17.01 26.66
CA GLU A 459 26.77 15.72 26.08
C GLU A 459 26.29 15.60 24.62
N LEU A 460 25.05 16.01 24.32
CA LEU A 460 24.55 16.02 22.95
C LEU A 460 25.38 16.93 22.03
N SER A 461 25.87 18.05 22.57
CA SER A 461 26.71 18.98 21.83
C SER A 461 28.09 18.38 21.51
N ALA A 462 28.66 17.58 22.42
CA ALA A 462 29.89 16.82 22.18
C ALA A 462 29.71 15.76 21.08
N LEU A 463 28.55 15.11 21.03
CA LEU A 463 28.20 14.07 20.04
C LEU A 463 27.65 14.62 18.71
N ARG A 464 27.77 15.93 18.46
CA ARG A 464 27.24 16.58 17.25
C ARG A 464 27.81 16.02 15.95
N GLY A 465 29.07 15.58 15.95
CA GLY A 465 29.72 14.99 14.77
C GLY A 465 29.04 13.67 14.35
N PRO A 466 29.08 12.62 15.20
CA PRO A 466 28.42 11.34 14.94
C PRO A 466 26.92 11.45 14.66
N LEU A 467 26.23 12.40 15.29
CA LEU A 467 24.79 12.60 15.17
C LEU A 467 24.39 13.67 14.14
N ALA A 468 25.31 14.21 13.35
CA ALA A 468 25.02 15.35 12.45
C ALA A 468 23.84 15.11 11.50
N LYS A 469 23.75 13.89 10.94
CA LYS A 469 22.64 13.51 10.03
C LYS A 469 21.31 13.44 10.76
N VAL A 470 21.30 12.87 11.97
CA VAL A 470 20.09 12.76 12.78
C VAL A 470 19.65 14.14 13.28
N LEU A 471 20.59 14.98 13.72
CA LEU A 471 20.34 16.36 14.14
C LEU A 471 19.77 17.23 13.02
N SER A 472 20.10 16.93 11.75
CA SER A 472 19.51 17.66 10.61
C SER A 472 18.02 17.37 10.37
N LEU A 473 17.45 16.36 11.05
CA LEU A 473 16.00 16.08 11.03
C LEU A 473 15.21 17.03 11.93
N ASP A 474 15.87 17.60 12.94
CA ASP A 474 15.23 18.47 13.91
C ASP A 474 14.93 19.85 13.31
N GLY A 475 13.78 20.41 13.70
CA GLY A 475 13.45 21.80 13.45
C GLY A 475 14.26 22.77 14.31
N ASP A 476 13.80 24.01 14.35
CA ASP A 476 14.45 25.09 15.09
C ASP A 476 14.61 24.73 16.60
N PRO A 477 15.84 24.83 17.16
CA PRO A 477 16.07 24.59 18.59
C PRO A 477 15.38 25.58 19.53
N GLU A 478 15.13 26.82 19.11
CA GLU A 478 14.45 27.82 19.95
C GLU A 478 12.97 27.48 20.10
N LEU A 479 12.35 27.02 19.01
CA LEU A 479 11.00 26.49 19.04
C LEU A 479 10.90 25.22 19.89
N PHE A 480 11.91 24.33 19.86
CA PHE A 480 11.96 23.17 20.76
C PHE A 480 11.99 23.58 22.24
N GLN A 481 12.80 24.58 22.58
CA GLN A 481 12.85 25.12 23.93
C GLN A 481 11.52 25.74 24.33
N ALA A 482 10.93 26.60 23.50
CA ALA A 482 9.63 27.22 23.79
C ALA A 482 8.54 26.15 23.97
N PHE A 483 8.57 25.11 23.15
CA PHE A 483 7.63 23.99 23.19
C PHE A 483 7.68 23.26 24.53
N LEU A 484 8.85 22.76 24.96
CA LEU A 484 8.95 21.95 26.18
C LEU A 484 9.06 22.77 27.48
N ALA A 485 9.57 23.99 27.43
CA ALA A 485 9.77 24.79 28.63
C ALA A 485 8.54 25.64 29.01
N ARG A 486 7.73 26.03 28.01
CA ARG A 486 6.62 26.98 28.22
C ARG A 486 5.26 26.40 27.84
N ASP A 487 5.12 25.88 26.62
CA ASP A 487 3.80 25.65 26.04
C ASP A 487 3.25 24.23 26.33
N PHE A 488 4.13 23.22 26.36
CA PHE A 488 3.82 21.81 26.63
C PHE A 488 4.88 21.16 27.55
N PRO A 489 4.86 21.46 28.86
CA PRO A 489 5.84 20.95 29.81
C PRO A 489 5.54 19.49 30.22
N PHE A 490 5.89 18.55 29.35
CA PHE A 490 5.74 17.12 29.63
C PHE A 490 6.56 16.70 30.86
N GLY A 491 5.92 15.99 31.79
CA GLY A 491 6.61 15.35 32.92
C GLY A 491 7.29 14.03 32.51
N ALA A 492 8.25 13.57 33.31
CA ALA A 492 8.90 12.27 33.11
C ALA A 492 7.90 11.10 33.09
N ALA A 493 6.91 11.08 34.00
CA ALA A 493 5.88 10.05 34.05
C ALA A 493 4.99 10.04 32.80
N GLU A 494 4.52 11.22 32.38
CA GLU A 494 3.70 11.41 31.18
C GLU A 494 4.46 11.02 29.90
N ALA A 495 5.75 11.40 29.80
CA ALA A 495 6.62 11.01 28.70
C ALA A 495 6.77 9.48 28.59
N ARG A 496 6.87 8.75 29.71
CA ARG A 496 6.94 7.27 29.70
C ARG A 496 5.63 6.63 29.28
N GLU A 497 4.48 7.21 29.65
CA GLU A 497 3.17 6.73 29.19
C GLU A 497 3.03 6.92 27.68
N LEU A 498 3.30 8.14 27.19
CA LEU A 498 3.20 8.50 25.78
C LEU A 498 4.21 7.75 24.90
N LEU A 499 5.42 7.50 25.39
CA LEU A 499 6.41 6.66 24.72
C LEU A 499 5.85 5.27 24.40
N GLY A 500 5.04 4.72 25.30
CA GLY A 500 4.39 3.42 25.12
C GLY A 500 3.40 3.35 23.94
N VAL A 501 2.97 4.49 23.42
CA VAL A 501 2.01 4.61 22.31
C VAL A 501 2.57 5.44 21.14
N THR A 502 3.85 5.76 21.20
CA THR A 502 4.55 6.52 20.16
C THR A 502 4.91 5.58 19.01
N VAL A 503 4.42 5.89 17.82
CA VAL A 503 4.62 5.08 16.61
C VAL A 503 5.47 5.80 15.55
N ASN A 504 5.61 7.12 15.66
CA ASN A 504 6.30 7.98 14.70
C ASN A 504 7.75 8.31 15.08
N LEU A 505 8.26 7.76 16.17
CA LEU A 505 9.66 7.91 16.57
C LEU A 505 10.47 6.69 16.13
N ASP A 506 11.60 6.92 15.47
CA ASP A 506 12.50 5.87 15.01
C ASP A 506 13.37 5.37 16.18
N HIS A 507 13.23 4.09 16.53
CA HIS A 507 14.00 3.47 17.60
C HIS A 507 15.48 3.33 17.28
N SER A 508 15.88 3.28 16.00
CA SER A 508 17.28 3.17 15.61
C SER A 508 18.09 4.39 16.03
N ILE A 509 17.48 5.58 15.98
CA ILE A 509 18.09 6.85 16.43
C ILE A 509 18.44 6.75 17.91
N ARG A 510 17.47 6.34 18.73
CA ARG A 510 17.67 6.20 20.17
C ARG A 510 18.69 5.11 20.50
N HIS A 511 18.64 3.98 19.79
CA HIS A 511 19.62 2.90 19.95
C HIS A 511 21.05 3.38 19.66
N GLN A 512 21.25 4.13 18.57
CA GLN A 512 22.54 4.73 18.23
C GLN A 512 23.04 5.68 19.33
N MET A 513 22.16 6.51 19.90
CA MET A 513 22.51 7.41 21.01
C MET A 513 22.91 6.64 22.27
N GLY A 514 22.17 5.56 22.62
CA GLY A 514 22.50 4.70 23.74
C GLY A 514 23.88 4.06 23.60
N LEU A 515 24.24 3.59 22.40
CA LEU A 515 25.58 3.04 22.11
C LEU A 515 26.68 4.10 22.29
N LEU A 516 26.50 5.30 21.74
CA LEU A 516 27.49 6.38 21.86
C LEU A 516 27.70 6.80 23.32
N ARG A 517 26.62 6.97 24.09
CA ARG A 517 26.71 7.29 25.52
C ARG A 517 27.33 6.16 26.34
N GLY A 518 27.09 4.91 25.96
CA GLY A 518 27.73 3.75 26.57
C GLY A 518 29.25 3.74 26.34
N LEU A 519 29.69 4.10 25.13
CA LEU A 519 31.11 4.18 24.79
C LEU A 519 31.80 5.37 25.47
N ASP A 520 31.16 6.53 25.56
CA ASP A 520 31.73 7.71 26.24
C ASP A 520 31.89 7.52 27.77
N ARG A 521 31.17 6.55 28.35
CA ARG A 521 31.22 6.22 29.78
C ARG A 521 32.22 5.09 30.11
N LEU A 522 32.78 4.41 29.11
CA LEU A 522 33.84 3.40 29.25
C LEU A 522 35.20 4.08 29.21
#